data_AF-A0A9P4VTR2-F1
#
_entry.id   AF-A0A9P4VTR2-F1
#
_cell.length_a   1.000
_cell.length_b   1.000
_cell.length_c   1.000
_cell.angle_alpha   90.00
_cell.angle_beta   90.00
_cell.angle_gamma   90.00
#
_symmetry.space_group_name_H-M   'P 1'
#
loop_
_entity.id
_entity.type
_entity.pdbx_description
1 polymer ?
#
loop_
_entity_poly.entity_id
_entity_poly.type
_entity_poly.pdbx_seq_one_letter_code
_entity_poly.pdbx_strand_id
1 'polypeptide(L)'
;MIQPSLLYLASFFLALPINFGLCDREVFAHHMIGLTYGYTIQDFANDVNAASAAGIDGFALNIDGNFKLFISFDYAANWKGWTPEEAIAIIHSYSSSPAQFRPAAAGDWAQIKQQTDAFFVPDYSSRGPSGAAALPNVDGLFPRDAWPDYKADVPTSDQDYKAALGNRPFMMPVSPWFYTNVPKYGKNWLWHTTNLWPLRWQQYEGDIPTGALWYVQNIPHNAWLNDLPYYIRKYKDNGAEPPAGSYTPHVTFWYRLNPNRGCSDDGTTCNSQMNGQPTFPPQECTGDAVSFSIFAPTVSIVQVSVGGVSIGSSSSTGLGVFSGSFTLKGKVGPVTISASLRDGTKLGPVTGPAITTACFDGGRTNWNVWVGGT
;
A
#
# COMPACT_ATOMS: atom_id res chain seq x y z
N MET A 1 31.52 -18.62 16.75
CA MET A 1 32.26 -17.83 15.74
C MET A 1 31.34 -17.74 14.53
N ILE A 2 30.94 -16.52 14.19
CA ILE A 2 29.87 -16.16 13.24
C ILE A 2 30.40 -16.31 11.80
N GLN A 3 29.63 -16.91 10.89
CA GLN A 3 29.53 -16.44 9.50
C GLN A 3 28.18 -16.85 8.86
N PRO A 4 27.68 -16.04 7.91
CA PRO A 4 26.26 -15.85 7.63
C PRO A 4 25.83 -16.50 6.30
N SER A 5 24.77 -17.30 6.32
CA SER A 5 24.07 -17.71 5.10
C SER A 5 23.19 -16.55 4.64
N LEU A 6 23.57 -15.96 3.49
CA LEU A 6 22.79 -14.98 2.75
C LEU A 6 21.38 -15.52 2.43
N LEU A 7 20.39 -15.11 3.21
CA LEU A 7 19.00 -15.07 2.80
C LEU A 7 18.83 -13.91 1.80
N TYR A 8 18.75 -14.22 0.50
CA TYR A 8 18.06 -13.34 -0.46
C TYR A 8 16.65 -13.89 -0.64
N LEU A 9 15.75 -13.58 0.30
CA LEU A 9 14.31 -13.65 0.05
C LEU A 9 13.93 -12.39 -0.74
N ALA A 10 13.73 -12.53 -2.05
CA ALA A 10 12.94 -11.56 -2.80
C ALA A 10 11.48 -12.01 -2.69
N SER A 11 10.80 -11.59 -1.62
CA SER A 11 9.34 -11.78 -1.51
C SER A 11 8.68 -10.86 -2.53
N PHE A 12 8.16 -11.44 -3.61
CA PHE A 12 7.28 -10.76 -4.55
C PHE A 12 5.86 -10.88 -4.03
N PHE A 13 5.12 -9.78 -3.99
CA PHE A 13 3.68 -9.80 -3.73
C PHE A 13 2.98 -9.36 -5.03
N LEU A 14 1.88 -10.02 -5.36
CA LEU A 14 1.11 -9.82 -6.59
C LEU A 14 -0.31 -9.57 -6.15
N ALA A 15 -1.03 -8.60 -6.72
CA ALA A 15 -2.46 -8.43 -6.47
C ALA A 15 -3.23 -8.47 -7.79
N LEU A 16 -4.27 -9.30 -7.84
CA LEU A 16 -5.21 -9.42 -8.97
C LEU A 16 -6.49 -8.63 -8.67
N PRO A 17 -6.90 -7.68 -9.53
CA PRO A 17 -8.28 -7.20 -9.57
C PRO A 17 -9.04 -7.99 -10.66
N ILE A 18 -9.83 -8.99 -10.25
CA ILE A 18 -10.79 -9.64 -11.16
C ILE A 18 -12.15 -8.96 -10.97
N ASN A 19 -12.61 -8.27 -12.00
CA ASN A 19 -13.90 -7.57 -11.97
C ASN A 19 -15.02 -8.52 -12.41
N PHE A 20 -15.51 -9.35 -11.48
CA PHE A 20 -16.84 -9.92 -11.54
C PHE A 20 -17.60 -9.43 -10.32
N GLY A 21 -18.86 -8.99 -10.49
CA GLY A 21 -19.66 -8.39 -9.43
C GLY A 21 -19.57 -9.17 -8.12
N LEU A 22 -19.12 -8.50 -7.06
CA LEU A 22 -18.91 -9.02 -5.70
C LEU A 22 -18.00 -10.28 -5.61
N CYS A 23 -16.66 -10.12 -5.64
CA CYS A 23 -15.72 -11.12 -5.13
C CYS A 23 -14.32 -10.53 -4.88
N ASP A 24 -13.59 -11.08 -3.91
CA ASP A 24 -12.38 -10.54 -3.27
C ASP A 24 -11.18 -10.21 -4.20
N ARG A 25 -10.36 -9.26 -3.74
CA ARG A 25 -9.04 -8.92 -4.30
C ARG A 25 -8.04 -9.96 -3.83
N GLU A 26 -7.42 -10.69 -4.75
CA GLU A 26 -6.53 -11.81 -4.39
C GLU A 26 -5.04 -11.43 -4.50
N VAL A 27 -4.25 -11.82 -3.51
CA VAL A 27 -2.82 -11.57 -3.41
C VAL A 27 -2.04 -12.87 -3.55
N PHE A 28 -1.09 -12.93 -4.48
CA PHE A 28 -0.24 -14.10 -4.69
C PHE A 28 1.24 -13.75 -4.44
N ALA A 29 2.06 -14.72 -4.01
CA ALA A 29 3.50 -14.55 -3.94
C ALA A 29 4.23 -15.49 -4.90
N HIS A 30 5.24 -15.01 -5.62
CA HIS A 30 6.11 -15.90 -6.40
C HIS A 30 7.05 -16.63 -5.43
N HIS A 31 7.04 -17.97 -5.48
CA HIS A 31 7.79 -18.78 -4.53
C HIS A 31 8.60 -19.86 -5.25
N MET A 32 9.92 -19.79 -5.12
CA MET A 32 10.86 -20.67 -5.83
C MET A 32 11.19 -21.90 -4.99
N ILE A 33 10.86 -23.09 -5.51
CA ILE A 33 11.20 -24.39 -4.90
C ILE A 33 12.31 -25.05 -5.74
N GLY A 34 13.31 -25.64 -5.08
CA GLY A 34 14.34 -26.47 -5.73
C GLY A 34 15.67 -25.77 -6.08
N LEU A 35 15.78 -24.45 -5.84
CA LEU A 35 17.04 -23.69 -5.95
C LEU A 35 17.55 -23.20 -4.58
N THR A 36 16.94 -23.70 -3.50
CA THR A 36 17.19 -23.31 -2.11
C THR A 36 18.00 -24.40 -1.40
N TYR A 37 19.21 -24.07 -0.94
CA TYR A 37 20.08 -25.03 -0.26
C TYR A 37 19.56 -25.30 1.16
N GLY A 38 19.25 -26.56 1.48
CA GLY A 38 18.78 -26.97 2.80
C GLY A 38 17.28 -26.77 3.05
N TYR A 39 16.49 -26.48 2.01
CA TYR A 39 15.05 -26.23 2.13
C TYR A 39 14.26 -27.53 2.30
N THR A 40 13.46 -27.59 3.37
CA THR A 40 12.69 -28.78 3.77
C THR A 40 11.20 -28.61 3.55
N ILE A 41 10.45 -29.72 3.63
CA ILE A 41 8.98 -29.70 3.62
C ILE A 41 8.44 -28.86 4.79
N GLN A 42 9.14 -28.87 5.93
CA GLN A 42 8.73 -28.06 7.09
C GLN A 42 8.93 -26.56 6.83
N ASP A 43 9.99 -26.17 6.12
CA ASP A 43 10.20 -24.76 5.73
C ASP A 43 9.09 -24.31 4.79
N PHE A 44 8.71 -25.14 3.83
CA PHE A 44 7.57 -24.87 2.95
C PHE A 44 6.25 -24.72 3.73
N ALA A 45 5.97 -25.61 4.68
CA ALA A 45 4.78 -25.49 5.54
C ALA A 45 4.80 -24.21 6.38
N ASN A 46 5.98 -23.81 6.88
CA ASN A 46 6.14 -22.55 7.61
C ASN A 46 5.89 -21.33 6.72
N ASP A 47 6.40 -21.34 5.50
CA ASP A 47 6.21 -20.25 4.52
C ASP A 47 4.74 -20.12 4.12
N VAL A 48 4.03 -21.24 3.91
CA VAL A 48 2.58 -21.26 3.66
C VAL A 48 1.81 -20.65 4.85
N ASN A 49 2.14 -21.04 6.08
CA ASN A 49 1.49 -20.51 7.27
C ASN A 49 1.75 -19.01 7.44
N ALA A 50 2.99 -18.56 7.17
CA ALA A 50 3.36 -17.15 7.24
C ALA A 50 2.64 -16.32 6.16
N ALA A 51 2.57 -16.84 4.93
CA ALA A 51 1.87 -16.21 3.83
C ALA A 51 0.36 -16.07 4.10
N SER A 52 -0.27 -17.15 4.54
CA SER A 52 -1.69 -17.13 4.91
C SER A 52 -1.97 -16.17 6.07
N ALA A 53 -1.13 -16.15 7.11
CA ALA A 53 -1.25 -15.21 8.22
C ALA A 53 -1.06 -13.73 7.82
N ALA A 54 -0.30 -13.49 6.74
CA ALA A 54 -0.09 -12.17 6.16
C ALA A 54 -1.18 -11.74 5.17
N GLY A 55 -2.20 -12.57 4.92
CA GLY A 55 -3.27 -12.30 3.96
C GLY A 55 -2.87 -12.51 2.50
N ILE A 56 -1.82 -13.30 2.22
CA ILE A 56 -1.52 -13.80 0.87
C ILE A 56 -2.46 -14.99 0.62
N ASP A 57 -3.19 -14.96 -0.49
CA ASP A 57 -4.19 -15.96 -0.87
C ASP A 57 -3.56 -17.20 -1.52
N GLY A 58 -2.40 -17.03 -2.17
CA GLY A 58 -1.75 -18.14 -2.83
C GLY A 58 -0.28 -17.93 -3.22
N PHE A 59 0.36 -18.99 -3.68
CA PHE A 59 1.70 -18.94 -4.25
C PHE A 59 1.69 -19.32 -5.73
N ALA A 60 2.50 -18.63 -6.53
CA ALA A 60 2.90 -19.08 -7.86
C ALA A 60 4.05 -20.10 -7.67
N LEU A 61 3.75 -21.40 -7.83
CA LEU A 61 4.59 -22.49 -7.29
C LEU A 61 5.03 -23.57 -8.27
N ASN A 62 6.02 -24.30 -7.77
CA ASN A 62 6.27 -25.72 -8.02
C ASN A 62 5.94 -26.60 -6.76
N ILE A 63 4.64 -26.65 -6.33
CA ILE A 63 3.80 -27.69 -5.61
C ILE A 63 4.21 -28.27 -4.20
N ASP A 64 3.42 -28.47 -3.11
CA ASP A 64 1.97 -28.79 -2.78
C ASP A 64 1.53 -28.41 -1.31
N GLY A 65 0.24 -28.05 -1.02
CA GLY A 65 -0.31 -27.77 0.34
C GLY A 65 -1.77 -27.20 0.44
N ASN A 66 -2.34 -26.98 1.64
CA ASN A 66 -3.73 -26.47 1.91
C ASN A 66 -3.98 -24.97 1.55
N PHE A 67 -3.13 -24.42 0.70
CA PHE A 67 -3.01 -23.02 0.29
C PHE A 67 -3.25 -22.94 -1.22
N LYS A 68 -3.76 -21.82 -1.76
CA LYS A 68 -4.03 -21.79 -3.21
C LYS A 68 -2.73 -21.69 -3.99
N LEU A 69 -2.57 -22.55 -4.97
CA LEU A 69 -1.41 -22.63 -5.84
C LEU A 69 -1.85 -22.43 -7.29
N PHE A 70 -1.12 -21.63 -8.05
CA PHE A 70 -1.19 -21.69 -9.50
C PHE A 70 0.15 -22.08 -10.09
N ILE A 71 0.09 -22.75 -11.24
CA ILE A 71 1.25 -23.32 -11.91
C ILE A 71 1.89 -22.21 -12.75
N SER A 72 3.17 -21.93 -12.49
CA SER A 72 3.94 -20.94 -13.23
C SER A 72 4.93 -21.65 -14.16
N PHE A 73 4.71 -21.58 -15.47
CA PHE A 73 5.63 -22.14 -16.46
C PHE A 73 6.70 -21.11 -16.84
N ASP A 74 7.89 -21.23 -16.27
CA ASP A 74 9.03 -20.41 -16.68
C ASP A 74 9.71 -21.01 -17.93
N TYR A 75 9.34 -20.47 -19.09
CA TYR A 75 9.92 -20.84 -20.39
C TYR A 75 11.37 -20.34 -20.56
N ALA A 76 11.82 -19.36 -19.78
CA ALA A 76 13.19 -18.85 -19.86
C ALA A 76 14.16 -19.68 -19.00
N ALA A 77 13.68 -20.21 -17.87
CA ALA A 77 14.46 -21.12 -17.03
C ALA A 77 14.53 -22.54 -17.62
N ASN A 78 13.48 -22.98 -18.34
CA ASN A 78 13.53 -24.21 -19.12
C ASN A 78 14.14 -23.95 -20.51
N TRP A 79 15.45 -24.18 -20.65
CA TRP A 79 16.20 -23.94 -21.88
C TRP A 79 15.71 -24.72 -23.11
N LYS A 80 14.85 -25.73 -22.95
CA LYS A 80 14.20 -26.47 -24.06
C LYS A 80 12.80 -25.93 -24.39
N GLY A 81 12.25 -25.03 -23.59
CA GLY A 81 10.83 -24.65 -23.61
C GLY A 81 9.93 -25.77 -23.10
N TRP A 82 8.66 -25.45 -22.87
CA TRP A 82 7.62 -26.43 -22.53
C TRP A 82 6.78 -26.76 -23.77
N THR A 83 6.57 -28.04 -24.05
CA THR A 83 5.62 -28.48 -25.07
C THR A 83 4.18 -28.38 -24.54
N PRO A 84 3.17 -28.24 -25.42
CA PRO A 84 1.77 -28.26 -25.02
C PRO A 84 1.38 -29.51 -24.23
N GLU A 85 1.88 -30.68 -24.64
CA GLU A 85 1.58 -31.97 -24.00
C GLU A 85 2.12 -32.06 -22.58
N GLU A 86 3.34 -31.55 -22.34
CA GLU A 86 3.94 -31.49 -21.01
C GLU A 86 3.16 -30.55 -20.08
N ALA A 87 2.76 -29.38 -20.59
CA ALA A 87 1.96 -28.43 -19.83
C ALA A 87 0.58 -29.00 -19.48
N ILE A 88 -0.11 -29.64 -20.43
CA ILE A 88 -1.41 -30.30 -20.22
C ILE A 88 -1.28 -31.40 -19.16
N ALA A 89 -0.27 -32.26 -19.26
CA ALA A 89 -0.06 -33.35 -18.30
C ALA A 89 0.14 -32.82 -16.87
N ILE A 90 0.91 -31.75 -16.71
CA ILE A 90 1.12 -31.09 -15.41
C ILE A 90 -0.19 -30.47 -14.91
N ILE A 91 -0.92 -29.73 -15.74
CA ILE A 91 -2.19 -29.11 -15.36
C ILE A 91 -3.20 -30.17 -14.91
N HIS A 92 -3.37 -31.25 -15.68
CA HIS A 92 -4.29 -32.34 -15.32
C HIS A 92 -3.91 -33.01 -14.01
N SER A 93 -2.62 -33.22 -13.74
CA SER A 93 -2.13 -33.86 -12.50
C SER A 93 -2.56 -33.13 -11.23
N TYR A 94 -2.70 -31.80 -11.29
CA TYR A 94 -3.07 -30.98 -10.13
C TYR A 94 -4.47 -30.36 -10.22
N SER A 95 -5.13 -30.48 -11.38
CA SER A 95 -6.42 -29.86 -11.64
C SER A 95 -7.42 -30.17 -10.53
N SER A 96 -7.62 -31.44 -10.15
CA SER A 96 -8.57 -31.88 -9.12
C SER A 96 -8.17 -31.52 -7.68
N SER A 97 -6.99 -30.95 -7.44
CA SER A 97 -6.56 -30.57 -6.10
C SER A 97 -7.39 -29.39 -5.58
N PRO A 98 -7.88 -29.44 -4.32
CA PRO A 98 -8.52 -28.28 -3.69
C PRO A 98 -7.56 -27.11 -3.50
N ALA A 99 -6.26 -27.35 -3.57
CA ALA A 99 -5.20 -26.34 -3.55
C ALA A 99 -5.03 -25.62 -4.88
N GLN A 100 -5.54 -26.14 -6.00
CA GLN A 100 -5.33 -25.51 -7.30
C GLN A 100 -6.24 -24.28 -7.48
N PHE A 101 -5.64 -23.13 -7.78
CA PHE A 101 -6.35 -21.93 -8.22
C PHE A 101 -6.78 -22.08 -9.68
N ARG A 102 -8.07 -21.78 -9.97
CA ARG A 102 -8.70 -22.02 -11.28
C ARG A 102 -9.55 -20.82 -11.74
N PRO A 103 -9.01 -19.92 -12.56
CA PRO A 103 -9.83 -19.13 -13.47
C PRO A 103 -9.82 -19.78 -14.86
N ALA A 104 -10.84 -19.53 -15.68
CA ALA A 104 -11.05 -20.16 -16.99
C ALA A 104 -10.86 -19.19 -18.16
N ALA A 105 -10.33 -19.66 -19.31
CA ALA A 105 -10.35 -18.93 -20.58
C ALA A 105 -9.88 -19.74 -21.83
N ALA A 106 -9.69 -19.09 -23.02
CA ALA A 106 -9.31 -19.68 -24.34
C ALA A 106 -8.00 -19.15 -25.03
N GLY A 107 -7.20 -20.08 -25.64
CA GLY A 107 -6.02 -20.25 -26.60
C GLY A 107 -4.49 -19.78 -26.47
N ASP A 108 -3.61 -19.52 -27.48
CA ASP A 108 -2.60 -20.29 -28.26
C ASP A 108 -1.80 -21.35 -27.46
N TRP A 109 -1.97 -21.26 -26.15
CA TRP A 109 -2.62 -22.35 -25.43
C TRP A 109 -3.95 -22.81 -26.09
N ALA A 110 -4.16 -22.73 -27.41
CA ALA A 110 -5.41 -23.08 -28.08
C ALA A 110 -5.70 -24.54 -27.80
N GLN A 111 -4.67 -25.35 -27.99
CA GLN A 111 -4.67 -26.75 -27.60
C GLN A 111 -4.77 -26.93 -26.08
N ILE A 112 -3.94 -26.25 -25.28
CA ILE A 112 -3.91 -26.44 -23.82
C ILE A 112 -5.26 -26.04 -23.20
N LYS A 113 -5.81 -24.86 -23.52
CA LYS A 113 -7.10 -24.32 -23.07
C LYS A 113 -8.31 -24.99 -23.75
N GLN A 114 -8.15 -25.70 -24.88
CA GLN A 114 -9.19 -26.61 -25.36
C GLN A 114 -9.29 -27.87 -24.50
N GLN A 115 -8.16 -28.30 -23.91
CA GLN A 115 -8.06 -29.52 -23.11
C GLN A 115 -8.05 -29.24 -21.60
N THR A 116 -8.12 -27.96 -21.19
CA THR A 116 -8.06 -27.50 -19.80
C THR A 116 -8.92 -26.24 -19.64
N ASP A 117 -9.43 -25.97 -18.45
CA ASP A 117 -10.11 -24.70 -18.14
C ASP A 117 -9.11 -23.63 -17.66
N ALA A 118 -7.97 -23.48 -18.33
CA ALA A 118 -6.89 -22.60 -17.85
C ALA A 118 -7.12 -21.13 -18.17
N PHE A 119 -6.72 -20.25 -17.25
CA PHE A 119 -6.64 -18.80 -17.43
C PHE A 119 -5.20 -18.36 -17.50
N PHE A 120 -4.90 -17.59 -18.54
CA PHE A 120 -3.55 -17.34 -19.00
C PHE A 120 -3.20 -15.85 -18.92
N VAL A 121 -2.24 -15.56 -18.02
CA VAL A 121 -1.72 -14.22 -17.75
C VAL A 121 -0.21 -14.19 -17.96
N PRO A 122 0.29 -13.99 -19.20
CA PRO A 122 1.72 -14.01 -19.49
C PRO A 122 2.47 -12.70 -19.23
N ASP A 123 3.78 -12.86 -19.04
CA ASP A 123 4.80 -11.80 -19.04
C ASP A 123 5.36 -11.50 -20.44
N TYR A 124 4.49 -11.17 -21.40
CA TYR A 124 4.92 -10.83 -22.75
C TYR A 124 5.51 -9.42 -22.90
N SER A 125 6.24 -8.93 -21.89
CA SER A 125 6.83 -7.59 -21.89
C SER A 125 7.75 -7.31 -23.07
N SER A 126 8.40 -8.32 -23.66
CA SER A 126 9.21 -8.16 -24.87
C SER A 126 8.42 -7.75 -26.13
N ARG A 127 7.08 -7.84 -26.09
CA ARG A 127 6.17 -7.41 -27.17
C ARG A 127 5.57 -6.02 -26.92
N GLY A 128 5.85 -5.42 -25.76
CA GLY A 128 5.22 -4.19 -25.28
C GLY A 128 3.72 -4.36 -24.98
N PRO A 129 3.07 -3.34 -24.37
CA PRO A 129 1.68 -3.42 -23.91
C PRO A 129 0.67 -3.82 -24.99
N SER A 130 0.59 -3.05 -26.08
CA SER A 130 -0.37 -3.31 -27.16
C SER A 130 -0.07 -4.60 -27.91
N GLY A 131 1.21 -4.91 -28.15
CA GLY A 131 1.61 -6.13 -28.85
C GLY A 131 1.32 -7.39 -28.03
N ALA A 132 1.56 -7.35 -26.72
CA ALA A 132 1.24 -8.43 -25.81
C ALA A 132 -0.28 -8.65 -25.69
N ALA A 133 -1.04 -7.56 -25.57
CA ALA A 133 -2.49 -7.61 -25.40
C ALA A 133 -3.22 -8.08 -26.68
N ALA A 134 -2.66 -7.79 -27.85
CA ALA A 134 -3.21 -8.21 -29.14
C ALA A 134 -2.96 -9.69 -29.47
N LEU A 135 -2.09 -10.37 -28.73
CA LEU A 135 -1.88 -11.81 -28.92
C LEU A 135 -3.17 -12.54 -28.63
N PRO A 136 -3.55 -13.50 -29.50
CA PRO A 136 -4.76 -14.23 -29.29
C PRO A 136 -4.63 -14.93 -27.93
N ASN A 137 -5.76 -15.00 -27.23
CA ASN A 137 -5.94 -15.89 -26.09
C ASN A 137 -5.17 -15.58 -24.80
N VAL A 138 -4.75 -14.33 -24.69
CA VAL A 138 -4.24 -13.69 -23.49
C VAL A 138 -5.43 -13.14 -22.70
N ASP A 139 -5.62 -13.61 -21.46
CA ASP A 139 -6.78 -13.23 -20.64
C ASP A 139 -6.48 -12.06 -19.73
N GLY A 140 -5.20 -11.88 -19.42
CA GLY A 140 -4.65 -10.73 -18.73
C GLY A 140 -3.17 -10.61 -19.03
N LEU A 141 -2.52 -9.58 -18.52
CA LEU A 141 -1.06 -9.46 -18.59
C LEU A 141 -0.47 -9.24 -17.21
N PHE A 142 0.73 -9.81 -17.02
CA PHE A 142 1.59 -9.59 -15.87
C PHE A 142 2.95 -9.14 -16.38
N PRO A 143 3.29 -7.85 -16.40
CA PRO A 143 4.59 -7.42 -16.90
C PRO A 143 5.73 -7.62 -15.88
N ARG A 144 6.96 -7.84 -16.37
CA ARG A 144 8.17 -8.06 -15.54
C ARG A 144 8.74 -6.80 -14.89
N ASP A 145 8.10 -5.65 -15.13
CA ASP A 145 8.50 -4.31 -14.70
C ASP A 145 8.07 -4.02 -13.25
N ALA A 146 8.42 -4.93 -12.32
CA ALA A 146 8.17 -4.72 -10.89
C ALA A 146 8.92 -3.51 -10.30
N TRP A 147 9.94 -3.00 -11.00
CA TRP A 147 10.81 -1.91 -10.56
C TRP A 147 10.87 -0.80 -11.60
N PRO A 148 11.02 0.47 -11.14
CA PRO A 148 11.09 1.62 -12.03
C PRO A 148 12.40 1.68 -12.82
N ASP A 149 12.32 2.30 -13.99
CA ASP A 149 13.51 2.69 -14.74
C ASP A 149 14.25 3.85 -14.05
N TYR A 150 15.54 3.65 -13.84
CA TYR A 150 16.48 4.66 -13.34
C TYR A 150 16.02 5.31 -12.02
N LYS A 151 15.68 6.61 -12.03
CA LYS A 151 15.34 7.42 -10.85
C LYS A 151 13.83 7.57 -10.61
N ALA A 152 12.99 6.94 -11.43
CA ALA A 152 11.56 6.97 -11.18
C ALA A 152 11.23 6.26 -9.86
N ASP A 153 10.16 6.69 -9.18
CA ASP A 153 9.76 6.13 -7.89
C ASP A 153 8.88 4.87 -8.04
N VAL A 154 8.18 4.74 -9.18
CA VAL A 154 7.30 3.63 -9.54
C VAL A 154 7.35 3.33 -11.04
N PRO A 155 7.07 2.09 -11.48
CA PRO A 155 6.85 1.78 -12.90
C PRO A 155 5.72 2.63 -13.49
N THR A 156 5.89 3.10 -14.72
CA THR A 156 4.89 3.93 -15.42
C THR A 156 4.12 3.15 -16.49
N SER A 157 4.64 2.00 -16.90
CA SER A 157 4.11 1.14 -17.95
C SER A 157 2.77 0.48 -17.60
N ASP A 158 2.38 0.42 -16.33
CA ASP A 158 1.12 -0.23 -15.92
C ASP A 158 -0.11 0.37 -16.57
N GLN A 159 -0.11 1.69 -16.75
CA GLN A 159 -1.23 2.39 -17.39
C GLN A 159 -1.33 2.00 -18.87
N ASP A 160 -0.19 1.79 -19.53
CA ASP A 160 -0.16 1.34 -20.92
C ASP A 160 -0.66 -0.10 -21.04
N TYR A 161 -0.31 -0.99 -20.11
CA TYR A 161 -0.84 -2.35 -20.05
C TYR A 161 -2.33 -2.38 -19.74
N LYS A 162 -2.79 -1.61 -18.74
CA LYS A 162 -4.21 -1.48 -18.41
C LYS A 162 -5.01 -0.94 -19.59
N ALA A 163 -4.52 0.10 -20.26
CA ALA A 163 -5.16 0.66 -21.45
C ALA A 163 -5.23 -0.35 -22.60
N ALA A 164 -4.15 -1.11 -22.84
CA ALA A 164 -4.11 -2.14 -23.89
C ALA A 164 -5.02 -3.35 -23.59
N LEU A 165 -5.21 -3.68 -22.31
CA LEU A 165 -6.07 -4.78 -21.87
C LEU A 165 -7.56 -4.44 -21.91
N GLY A 166 -7.92 -3.17 -21.74
CA GLY A 166 -9.31 -2.73 -21.61
C GLY A 166 -9.95 -3.35 -20.36
N ASN A 167 -10.99 -4.16 -20.55
CA ASN A 167 -11.67 -4.84 -19.43
C ASN A 167 -10.99 -6.14 -18.98
N ARG A 168 -9.91 -6.56 -19.66
CA ARG A 168 -9.16 -7.75 -19.26
C ARG A 168 -8.32 -7.47 -18.01
N PRO A 169 -8.19 -8.42 -17.08
CA PRO A 169 -7.44 -8.24 -15.85
C PRO A 169 -5.97 -7.93 -16.08
N PHE A 170 -5.46 -7.05 -15.23
CA PHE A 170 -4.06 -6.70 -15.15
C PHE A 170 -3.50 -7.21 -13.82
N MET A 171 -2.52 -8.10 -13.87
CA MET A 171 -1.82 -8.58 -12.68
C MET A 171 -0.64 -7.65 -12.42
N MET A 172 -0.72 -6.87 -11.35
CA MET A 172 0.27 -5.84 -11.07
C MET A 172 1.49 -6.45 -10.33
N PRO A 173 2.72 -6.29 -10.85
CA PRO A 173 3.92 -6.69 -10.12
C PRO A 173 4.23 -5.74 -8.97
N VAL A 174 4.48 -6.29 -7.77
CA VAL A 174 4.96 -5.53 -6.60
C VAL A 174 6.19 -6.20 -6.03
N SER A 175 7.26 -5.43 -5.84
CA SER A 175 8.48 -5.90 -5.18
C SER A 175 9.00 -4.86 -4.21
N PRO A 176 9.34 -5.23 -2.97
CA PRO A 176 9.86 -4.30 -1.99
C PRO A 176 11.33 -3.90 -2.27
N TRP A 177 12.10 -4.78 -2.89
CA TRP A 177 13.54 -4.60 -3.06
C TRP A 177 14.12 -5.49 -4.17
N PHE A 178 15.16 -5.02 -4.86
CA PHE A 178 15.96 -5.87 -5.75
C PHE A 178 17.44 -5.49 -5.76
N TYR A 179 18.27 -6.52 -5.65
CA TYR A 179 19.70 -6.48 -5.88
C TYR A 179 20.16 -7.84 -6.37
N THR A 180 21.12 -7.84 -7.31
CA THR A 180 21.82 -9.06 -7.72
C THR A 180 23.30 -8.78 -7.90
N ASN A 181 24.13 -9.74 -7.51
CA ASN A 181 25.57 -9.74 -7.77
C ASN A 181 26.04 -11.19 -7.95
N VAL A 182 25.76 -11.72 -9.14
CA VAL A 182 26.20 -13.03 -9.61
C VAL A 182 26.94 -12.86 -10.95
N PRO A 183 28.21 -12.41 -10.91
CA PRO A 183 28.97 -12.03 -12.11
C PRO A 183 29.12 -13.17 -13.14
N LYS A 184 29.13 -14.43 -12.68
CA LYS A 184 29.15 -15.62 -13.53
C LYS A 184 28.04 -15.64 -14.59
N TYR A 185 26.89 -15.03 -14.29
CA TYR A 185 25.75 -14.96 -15.21
C TYR A 185 25.58 -13.56 -15.82
N GLY A 186 26.60 -12.70 -15.72
CA GLY A 186 26.50 -11.30 -16.15
C GLY A 186 25.50 -10.49 -15.32
N LYS A 187 25.13 -10.97 -14.12
CA LYS A 187 24.13 -10.31 -13.28
C LYS A 187 24.81 -9.51 -12.17
N ASN A 188 24.85 -8.18 -12.30
CA ASN A 188 25.31 -7.31 -11.23
C ASN A 188 24.64 -5.92 -11.32
N TRP A 189 23.51 -5.75 -10.64
CA TRP A 189 22.77 -4.49 -10.63
C TRP A 189 21.80 -4.39 -9.43
N LEU A 190 21.31 -3.19 -9.19
CA LEU A 190 20.23 -2.88 -8.25
C LEU A 190 19.17 -2.05 -8.94
N TRP A 191 17.96 -2.05 -8.39
CA TRP A 191 16.88 -1.15 -8.82
C TRP A 191 16.59 -0.08 -7.77
N HIS A 192 16.10 1.08 -8.21
CA HIS A 192 15.65 2.13 -7.31
C HIS A 192 14.38 1.68 -6.58
N THR A 193 14.49 1.43 -5.27
CA THR A 193 13.44 0.73 -4.50
C THR A 193 13.11 1.36 -3.14
N THR A 194 13.79 2.43 -2.74
CA THR A 194 13.68 3.05 -1.41
C THR A 194 12.23 3.35 -0.99
N ASN A 195 11.43 3.89 -1.90
CA ASN A 195 10.02 4.22 -1.65
C ASN A 195 9.06 3.32 -2.45
N LEU A 196 9.57 2.34 -3.19
CA LEU A 196 8.76 1.59 -4.16
C LEU A 196 7.61 0.84 -3.48
N TRP A 197 7.88 0.20 -2.35
CA TRP A 197 6.89 -0.61 -1.64
C TRP A 197 5.60 0.14 -1.26
N PRO A 198 5.65 1.25 -0.49
CA PRO A 198 4.44 2.00 -0.14
C PRO A 198 3.78 2.65 -1.37
N LEU A 199 4.56 3.12 -2.34
CA LEU A 199 4.02 3.79 -3.53
C LEU A 199 3.32 2.82 -4.48
N ARG A 200 3.81 1.59 -4.55
CA ARG A 200 3.23 0.57 -5.41
C ARG A 200 1.87 0.10 -4.89
N TRP A 201 1.70 -0.02 -3.58
CA TRP A 201 0.39 -0.29 -2.98
C TRP A 201 -0.59 0.89 -3.13
N GLN A 202 -0.11 2.14 -3.14
CA GLN A 202 -0.97 3.29 -3.46
C GLN A 202 -1.43 3.29 -4.92
N GLN A 203 -0.63 2.80 -5.87
CA GLN A 203 -1.07 2.60 -7.27
C GLN A 203 -2.16 1.52 -7.41
N TYR A 204 -2.21 0.55 -6.48
CA TYR A 204 -3.23 -0.50 -6.44
C TYR A 204 -4.58 0.01 -5.96
N GLU A 205 -4.57 0.92 -4.99
CA GLU A 205 -5.80 1.38 -4.34
C GLU A 205 -6.76 2.08 -5.29
N GLY A 206 -6.36 2.47 -6.51
CA GLY A 206 -7.27 2.95 -7.55
C GLY A 206 -8.02 4.25 -7.21
N ASP A 207 -7.79 4.80 -6.03
CA ASP A 207 -8.60 5.85 -5.41
C ASP A 207 -7.92 7.23 -5.45
N ILE A 208 -6.78 7.37 -6.14
CA ILE A 208 -6.12 8.67 -6.34
C ILE A 208 -6.42 9.13 -7.77
N PRO A 209 -7.34 10.10 -7.95
CA PRO A 209 -7.62 10.68 -9.27
C PRO A 209 -6.34 11.18 -9.95
N THR A 210 -6.28 11.07 -11.28
CA THR A 210 -5.18 11.65 -12.06
C THR A 210 -4.97 13.13 -11.68
N GLY A 211 -3.74 13.50 -11.34
CA GLY A 211 -3.39 14.84 -10.87
C GLY A 211 -3.54 15.07 -9.35
N ALA A 212 -4.05 14.10 -8.59
CA ALA A 212 -4.17 14.20 -7.14
C ALA A 212 -2.94 13.71 -6.37
N LEU A 213 -2.04 12.97 -7.02
CA LEU A 213 -0.93 12.29 -6.35
C LEU A 213 -0.07 13.23 -5.51
N TRP A 214 0.24 14.43 -6.01
CA TRP A 214 1.13 15.37 -5.31
C TRP A 214 0.58 15.86 -3.96
N TYR A 215 -0.74 15.88 -3.75
CA TYR A 215 -1.34 16.31 -2.48
C TYR A 215 -1.86 15.16 -1.60
N VAL A 216 -1.91 13.94 -2.13
CA VAL A 216 -2.35 12.72 -1.41
C VAL A 216 -1.17 11.85 -0.97
N GLN A 217 -0.12 11.77 -1.78
CA GLN A 217 1.04 10.94 -1.52
C GLN A 217 1.74 11.35 -0.21
N ASN A 218 1.97 10.38 0.67
CA ASN A 218 2.56 10.59 2.01
C ASN A 218 1.75 11.53 2.93
N ILE A 219 0.46 11.74 2.65
CA ILE A 219 -0.49 12.48 3.49
C ILE A 219 -1.60 11.52 3.97
N PRO A 220 -1.29 10.55 4.85
CA PRO A 220 -2.29 9.63 5.39
C PRO A 220 -3.31 10.34 6.28
N HIS A 221 -4.55 9.83 6.25
CA HIS A 221 -5.67 10.25 7.12
C HIS A 221 -6.12 9.14 8.09
N ASN A 222 -5.47 7.98 8.05
CA ASN A 222 -5.93 6.76 8.71
C ASN A 222 -5.99 6.85 10.24
N ALA A 223 -5.21 7.73 10.87
CA ALA A 223 -5.29 7.91 12.33
C ALA A 223 -6.68 8.40 12.80
N TRP A 224 -7.47 9.10 11.97
CA TRP A 224 -8.87 9.41 12.30
C TRP A 224 -9.76 8.17 12.40
N LEU A 225 -9.37 7.04 11.82
CA LEU A 225 -10.12 5.78 11.99
C LEU A 225 -10.08 5.29 13.44
N ASN A 226 -9.03 5.64 14.20
CA ASN A 226 -8.91 5.30 15.62
C ASN A 226 -9.98 6.03 16.47
N ASP A 227 -10.44 7.20 16.00
CA ASP A 227 -11.45 8.01 16.69
C ASP A 227 -12.86 7.42 16.55
N LEU A 228 -13.12 6.67 15.48
CA LEU A 228 -14.46 6.19 15.10
C LEU A 228 -15.13 5.31 16.17
N PRO A 229 -14.47 4.31 16.80
CA PRO A 229 -15.10 3.48 17.82
C PRO A 229 -15.70 4.28 18.97
N TYR A 230 -15.02 5.35 19.40
CA TYR A 230 -15.51 6.23 20.47
C TYR A 230 -16.79 6.97 20.02
N TYR A 231 -16.75 7.63 18.85
CA TYR A 231 -17.90 8.39 18.35
C TYR A 231 -19.09 7.51 18.01
N ILE A 232 -18.86 6.34 17.38
CA ILE A 232 -19.91 5.38 17.05
C ILE A 232 -20.59 4.88 18.32
N ARG A 233 -19.82 4.58 19.37
CA ARG A 233 -20.39 4.14 20.66
C ARG A 233 -21.21 5.25 21.30
N LYS A 234 -20.64 6.44 21.42
CA LYS A 234 -21.34 7.61 21.97
C LYS A 234 -22.65 7.87 21.23
N TYR A 235 -22.65 7.76 19.90
CA TYR A 235 -23.86 7.86 19.09
C TYR A 235 -24.88 6.76 19.41
N LYS A 236 -24.45 5.48 19.45
CA LYS A 236 -25.31 4.33 19.76
C LYS A 236 -25.89 4.37 21.18
N ASP A 237 -25.15 4.98 22.10
CA ASP A 237 -25.55 5.14 23.50
C ASP A 237 -26.29 6.47 23.73
N ASN A 238 -26.95 7.03 22.70
CA ASN A 238 -27.76 8.26 22.75
C ASN A 238 -27.00 9.48 23.30
N GLY A 239 -25.72 9.61 22.96
CA GLY A 239 -24.84 10.70 23.39
C GLY A 239 -24.20 10.47 24.76
N ALA A 240 -24.48 9.36 25.44
CA ALA A 240 -23.83 9.01 26.69
C ALA A 240 -22.32 8.81 26.49
N GLU A 241 -21.55 9.26 27.47
CA GLU A 241 -20.10 9.15 27.45
C GLU A 241 -19.66 7.67 27.51
N PRO A 242 -18.83 7.19 26.58
CA PRO A 242 -18.34 5.82 26.60
C PRO A 242 -17.66 5.46 27.94
N PRO A 243 -18.01 4.32 28.57
CA PRO A 243 -17.38 3.89 29.80
C PRO A 243 -15.86 3.71 29.67
N ALA A 244 -15.12 3.98 30.74
CA ALA A 244 -13.69 3.66 30.79
C ALA A 244 -13.44 2.18 30.48
N GLY A 245 -12.46 1.90 29.60
CA GLY A 245 -12.16 0.54 29.13
C GLY A 245 -13.01 0.06 27.94
N SER A 246 -14.02 0.83 27.50
CA SER A 246 -14.79 0.49 26.29
C SER A 246 -14.17 1.02 24.99
N TYR A 247 -13.03 1.71 25.09
CA TYR A 247 -12.25 2.25 23.98
C TYR A 247 -10.78 2.32 24.39
N THR A 248 -9.87 2.24 23.41
CA THR A 248 -8.43 2.39 23.63
C THR A 248 -8.09 3.87 23.78
N PRO A 249 -7.44 4.31 24.87
CA PRO A 249 -6.98 5.70 24.99
C PRO A 249 -5.93 6.01 23.92
N HIS A 250 -6.09 7.12 23.20
CA HIS A 250 -5.20 7.51 22.10
C HIS A 250 -5.21 9.01 21.86
N VAL A 251 -4.22 9.49 21.11
CA VAL A 251 -4.15 10.85 20.58
C VAL A 251 -4.16 10.80 19.05
N THR A 252 -4.93 11.70 18.45
CA THR A 252 -4.95 11.95 17.01
C THR A 252 -4.65 13.42 16.77
N PHE A 253 -3.75 13.74 15.84
CA PHE A 253 -3.33 15.11 15.56
C PHE A 253 -3.11 15.32 14.07
N TRP A 254 -3.33 16.55 13.62
CA TRP A 254 -3.24 16.90 12.21
C TRP A 254 -2.77 18.33 11.98
N TYR A 255 -2.07 18.51 10.87
CA TYR A 255 -1.48 19.78 10.45
C TYR A 255 -1.10 19.72 8.96
N ARG A 256 -0.90 20.87 8.33
CA ARG A 256 -0.38 20.96 6.96
C ARG A 256 1.14 20.94 6.96
N LEU A 257 1.74 20.36 5.93
CA LEU A 257 3.20 20.29 5.79
C LEU A 257 3.82 21.60 5.29
N ASN A 258 2.98 22.58 4.91
CA ASN A 258 3.38 23.94 4.57
C ASN A 258 2.65 25.01 5.40
N PRO A 259 3.32 26.14 5.69
CA PRO A 259 2.63 27.37 6.10
C PRO A 259 1.61 27.83 5.03
N ASN A 260 0.48 28.38 5.46
CA ASN A 260 -0.63 28.79 4.57
C ASN A 260 -0.34 29.95 3.63
N ARG A 261 0.77 30.65 3.85
CA ARG A 261 1.25 31.75 3.00
C ARG A 261 2.66 31.49 2.45
N GLY A 262 3.13 30.25 2.54
CA GLY A 262 4.48 29.88 2.08
C GLY A 262 4.61 29.73 0.57
N CYS A 263 3.52 29.34 -0.11
CA CYS A 263 3.52 28.96 -1.53
C CYS A 263 2.22 29.44 -2.22
N SER A 264 2.11 29.22 -3.53
CA SER A 264 0.92 29.57 -4.30
C SER A 264 -0.29 28.75 -3.84
N ASP A 265 -1.46 29.38 -3.77
CA ASP A 265 -2.72 28.71 -3.47
C ASP A 265 -3.24 27.90 -4.68
N ASP A 266 -2.68 28.13 -5.88
CA ASP A 266 -3.04 27.47 -7.14
C ASP A 266 -4.54 27.54 -7.48
N GLY A 267 -5.18 28.66 -7.10
CA GLY A 267 -6.62 28.84 -7.28
C GLY A 267 -7.49 28.06 -6.29
N THR A 268 -6.90 27.39 -5.29
CA THR A 268 -7.65 26.78 -4.18
C THR A 268 -8.45 27.85 -3.45
N THR A 269 -9.73 27.60 -3.25
CA THR A 269 -10.62 28.47 -2.48
C THR A 269 -11.05 27.80 -1.19
N CYS A 270 -11.33 28.60 -0.17
CA CYS A 270 -12.23 28.14 0.87
C CYS A 270 -13.67 28.17 0.36
N ASN A 271 -14.41 27.09 0.62
CA ASN A 271 -15.74 26.80 0.05
C ASN A 271 -15.70 26.68 -1.49
N SER A 272 -16.86 26.35 -2.06
CA SER A 272 -16.97 26.03 -3.49
C SER A 272 -18.20 26.67 -4.13
N GLN A 273 -17.98 27.43 -5.21
CA GLN A 273 -19.07 27.94 -6.05
C GLN A 273 -19.87 26.81 -6.71
N MET A 274 -19.23 25.67 -7.01
CA MET A 274 -19.91 24.49 -7.57
C MET A 274 -20.98 23.95 -6.61
N ASN A 275 -20.81 24.18 -5.30
CA ASN A 275 -21.79 23.84 -4.27
C ASN A 275 -22.72 25.02 -3.90
N GLY A 276 -22.74 26.09 -4.71
CA GLY A 276 -23.58 27.28 -4.48
C GLY A 276 -23.13 28.16 -3.32
N GLN A 277 -21.88 28.04 -2.86
CA GLN A 277 -21.35 28.79 -1.73
C GLN A 277 -20.45 29.97 -2.18
N PRO A 278 -20.42 31.09 -1.44
CA PRO A 278 -19.41 32.12 -1.65
C PRO A 278 -18.02 31.57 -1.33
N THR A 279 -17.04 31.93 -2.15
CA THR A 279 -15.64 31.53 -2.01
C THR A 279 -14.80 32.60 -1.33
N PHE A 280 -13.88 32.16 -0.46
CA PHE A 280 -12.94 33.02 0.27
C PHE A 280 -11.49 32.56 0.04
N PRO A 281 -10.48 33.39 0.37
CA PRO A 281 -9.10 32.94 0.41
C PRO A 281 -8.92 31.72 1.33
N PRO A 282 -8.15 30.70 0.93
CA PRO A 282 -8.03 29.45 1.69
C PRO A 282 -7.41 29.65 3.09
N GLN A 283 -6.58 30.68 3.28
CA GLN A 283 -5.98 31.03 4.57
C GLN A 283 -7.01 31.41 5.64
N GLU A 284 -8.20 31.87 5.24
CA GLU A 284 -9.26 32.24 6.17
C GLU A 284 -9.94 31.01 6.78
N CYS A 285 -9.90 29.87 6.09
CA CYS A 285 -10.55 28.64 6.55
C CYS A 285 -9.59 27.66 7.22
N THR A 286 -8.30 27.76 6.91
CA THR A 286 -7.28 27.00 7.65
C THR A 286 -6.09 27.88 8.01
N GLY A 287 -5.94 28.10 9.31
CA GLY A 287 -4.77 28.73 9.90
C GLY A 287 -3.56 27.79 9.99
N ASP A 288 -2.43 28.36 10.40
CA ASP A 288 -1.20 27.64 10.69
C ASP A 288 -1.22 27.17 12.14
N ALA A 289 -1.69 25.94 12.36
CA ALA A 289 -1.78 25.31 13.68
C ALA A 289 -1.59 23.79 13.61
N VAL A 290 -1.19 23.22 14.76
CA VAL A 290 -1.31 21.78 15.02
C VAL A 290 -2.58 21.57 15.82
N SER A 291 -3.53 20.82 15.24
CA SER A 291 -4.78 20.46 15.89
C SER A 291 -4.71 19.03 16.41
N PHE A 292 -5.45 18.73 17.48
CA PHE A 292 -5.46 17.41 18.08
C PHE A 292 -6.80 17.09 18.74
N SER A 293 -7.01 15.79 18.95
CA SER A 293 -8.01 15.21 19.84
C SER A 293 -7.35 14.13 20.69
N ILE A 294 -7.64 14.12 21.98
CA ILE A 294 -7.21 13.08 22.92
C ILE A 294 -8.44 12.39 23.45
N PHE A 295 -8.46 11.07 23.35
CA PHE A 295 -9.52 10.21 23.85
C PHE A 295 -8.98 9.54 25.12
N ALA A 296 -9.43 9.96 26.30
CA ALA A 296 -8.87 9.49 27.56
C ALA A 296 -9.95 9.28 28.63
N PRO A 297 -9.86 8.20 29.45
CA PRO A 297 -10.81 7.94 30.52
C PRO A 297 -10.57 8.81 31.76
N THR A 298 -9.50 9.61 31.76
CA THR A 298 -9.12 10.52 32.84
C THR A 298 -8.63 11.83 32.26
N VAL A 299 -8.42 12.83 33.12
CA VAL A 299 -7.85 14.11 32.70
C VAL A 299 -6.49 13.89 32.02
N SER A 300 -6.32 14.50 30.86
CA SER A 300 -5.11 14.43 30.04
C SER A 300 -4.41 15.79 29.97
N ILE A 301 -3.09 15.80 30.07
CA ILE A 301 -2.24 16.96 29.83
C ILE A 301 -1.54 16.76 28.48
N VAL A 302 -1.80 17.63 27.51
CA VAL A 302 -1.19 17.59 26.19
C VAL A 302 -0.03 18.56 26.08
N GLN A 303 0.98 18.19 25.32
CA GLN A 303 2.09 19.05 24.93
C GLN A 303 2.41 18.85 23.45
N VAL A 304 2.61 19.96 22.74
CA VAL A 304 2.99 19.96 21.32
C VAL A 304 4.27 20.77 21.11
N SER A 305 5.19 20.22 20.32
CA SER A 305 6.41 20.88 19.89
C SER A 305 6.58 20.81 18.38
N VAL A 306 7.27 21.81 17.82
CA VAL A 306 7.62 21.88 16.39
C VAL A 306 9.11 22.21 16.30
N GLY A 307 9.87 21.38 15.59
CA GLY A 307 11.33 21.54 15.50
C GLY A 307 12.02 21.46 16.86
N GLY A 308 11.47 20.69 17.81
CA GLY A 308 11.95 20.58 19.18
C GLY A 308 11.57 21.75 20.10
N VAL A 309 10.85 22.76 19.61
CA VAL A 309 10.40 23.90 20.41
C VAL A 309 8.94 23.72 20.81
N SER A 310 8.63 23.78 22.11
CA SER A 310 7.25 23.73 22.59
C SER A 310 6.43 24.91 22.05
N ILE A 311 5.29 24.61 21.44
CA ILE A 311 4.35 25.63 20.92
C ILE A 311 3.12 25.80 21.81
N GLY A 312 2.85 24.83 22.70
CA GLY A 312 1.76 24.91 23.67
C GLY A 312 1.59 23.66 24.53
N SER A 313 0.86 23.85 25.64
CA SER A 313 0.38 22.79 26.51
C SER A 313 -1.00 23.17 27.05
N SER A 314 -1.85 22.17 27.27
CA SER A 314 -3.17 22.36 27.88
C SER A 314 -3.60 21.10 28.63
N SER A 315 -4.60 21.22 29.49
CA SER A 315 -5.17 20.11 30.26
C SER A 315 -6.66 20.00 29.98
N SER A 316 -7.17 18.77 29.87
CA SER A 316 -8.61 18.55 29.81
C SER A 316 -9.27 18.83 31.16
N THR A 317 -10.56 19.16 31.15
CA THR A 317 -11.36 19.41 32.35
C THR A 317 -12.01 18.14 32.92
N GLY A 318 -12.02 17.05 32.13
CA GLY A 318 -12.66 15.79 32.49
C GLY A 318 -12.19 14.63 31.59
N LEU A 319 -12.92 13.51 31.70
CA LEU A 319 -12.77 12.34 30.85
C LEU A 319 -13.51 12.51 29.51
N GLY A 320 -13.14 11.69 28.53
CA GLY A 320 -13.72 11.65 27.20
C GLY A 320 -12.80 12.25 26.14
N VAL A 321 -13.37 13.04 25.24
CA VAL A 321 -12.63 13.73 24.17
C VAL A 321 -12.18 15.11 24.61
N PHE A 322 -10.88 15.36 24.46
CA PHE A 322 -10.28 16.67 24.61
C PHE A 322 -9.63 17.10 23.29
N SER A 323 -10.24 18.07 22.62
CA SER A 323 -9.72 18.63 21.38
C SER A 323 -9.22 20.05 21.57
N GLY A 324 -8.24 20.43 20.76
CA GLY A 324 -7.69 21.77 20.76
C GLY A 324 -6.72 21.98 19.61
N SER A 325 -6.13 23.18 19.56
CA SER A 325 -5.09 23.50 18.62
C SER A 325 -4.08 24.49 19.19
N PHE A 326 -2.86 24.44 18.67
CA PHE A 326 -1.82 25.41 18.98
C PHE A 326 -1.31 26.02 17.68
N THR A 327 -1.34 27.35 17.60
CA THR A 327 -0.78 28.10 16.46
C THR A 327 0.72 27.82 16.34
N LEU A 328 1.20 27.66 15.10
CA LEU A 328 2.62 27.38 14.83
C LEU A 328 3.55 28.51 15.28
N LYS A 329 3.06 29.75 15.37
CA LYS A 329 3.87 30.96 15.67
C LYS A 329 5.13 31.06 14.80
N GLY A 330 4.98 30.71 13.51
CA GLY A 330 6.07 30.70 12.52
C GLY A 330 7.10 29.58 12.70
N LYS A 331 6.87 28.59 13.57
CA LYS A 331 7.77 27.45 13.74
C LYS A 331 7.59 26.43 12.61
N VAL A 332 8.71 25.86 12.18
CA VAL A 332 8.82 24.80 11.17
C VAL A 332 9.70 23.68 11.72
N GLY A 333 9.62 22.49 11.13
CA GLY A 333 10.32 21.28 11.60
C GLY A 333 9.36 20.15 12.01
N PRO A 334 9.90 19.01 12.47
CA PRO A 334 9.10 17.86 12.90
C PRO A 334 8.10 18.25 13.99
N VAL A 335 6.86 17.78 13.85
CA VAL A 335 5.81 18.00 14.85
C VAL A 335 5.78 16.83 15.80
N THR A 336 5.89 17.08 17.10
CA THR A 336 5.79 16.05 18.13
C THR A 336 4.67 16.38 19.10
N ILE A 337 3.77 15.43 19.32
CA ILE A 337 2.72 15.51 20.34
C ILE A 337 2.95 14.44 21.40
N SER A 338 2.63 14.77 22.65
CA SER A 338 2.53 13.80 23.73
C SER A 338 1.41 14.17 24.67
N ALA A 339 0.81 13.17 25.33
CA ALA A 339 -0.14 13.39 26.40
C ALA A 339 0.16 12.49 27.61
N SER A 340 -0.08 13.02 28.81
CA SER A 340 -0.01 12.26 30.06
C SER A 340 -1.37 12.26 30.73
N LEU A 341 -1.84 11.07 31.11
CA LEU A 341 -3.11 10.87 31.81
C LEU A 341 -2.87 10.87 33.32
N ARG A 342 -3.91 11.21 34.10
CA ARG A 342 -3.80 11.24 35.58
C ARG A 342 -3.52 9.88 36.20
N ASP A 343 -3.88 8.78 35.53
CA ASP A 343 -3.58 7.41 35.97
C ASP A 343 -2.12 6.99 35.70
N GLY A 344 -1.31 7.89 35.12
CA GLY A 344 0.10 7.63 34.77
C GLY A 344 0.31 7.12 33.35
N THR A 345 -0.76 6.81 32.60
CA THR A 345 -0.66 6.40 31.20
C THR A 345 -0.06 7.53 30.35
N LYS A 346 0.85 7.16 29.44
CA LYS A 346 1.44 8.09 28.47
C LYS A 346 0.97 7.74 27.07
N LEU A 347 0.53 8.75 26.33
CA LEU A 347 0.22 8.64 24.91
C LEU A 347 1.32 9.39 24.15
N GLY A 348 2.11 8.64 23.37
CA GLY A 348 3.28 9.17 22.67
C GLY A 348 4.55 9.25 23.55
N PRO A 349 5.58 10.02 23.11
CA PRO A 349 5.52 10.98 22.03
C PRO A 349 5.33 10.35 20.65
N VAL A 350 4.53 11.00 19.80
CA VAL A 350 4.40 10.68 18.37
C VAL A 350 4.98 11.84 17.58
N THR A 351 5.92 11.54 16.68
CA THR A 351 6.55 12.53 15.80
C THR A 351 6.08 12.32 14.36
N GLY A 352 5.41 13.33 13.82
CA GLY A 352 5.03 13.39 12.42
C GLY A 352 6.10 14.07 11.54
N PRO A 353 5.89 14.09 10.22
CA PRO A 353 6.78 14.75 9.25
C PRO A 353 6.97 16.25 9.55
N ALA A 354 8.05 16.81 9.03
CA ALA A 354 8.36 18.20 9.24
C ALA A 354 7.41 19.13 8.48
N ILE A 355 7.01 20.22 9.14
CA ILE A 355 6.48 21.40 8.45
C ILE A 355 7.67 22.08 7.77
N THR A 356 7.56 22.40 6.49
CA THR A 356 8.63 23.05 5.72
C THR A 356 8.09 24.19 4.86
N THR A 357 8.97 25.12 4.49
CA THR A 357 8.67 26.17 3.51
C THR A 357 8.88 25.70 2.07
N ALA A 358 9.21 24.43 1.85
CA ALA A 358 9.39 23.88 0.51
C ALA A 358 8.03 23.66 -0.15
N CYS A 359 7.81 24.26 -1.30
CA CYS A 359 6.56 24.12 -2.04
C CYS A 359 6.47 22.77 -2.75
N PHE A 360 5.24 22.26 -2.88
CA PHE A 360 4.96 21.04 -3.64
C PHE A 360 4.78 21.38 -5.12
N ASP A 361 4.92 20.35 -5.97
CA ASP A 361 4.64 20.32 -7.41
C ASP A 361 4.49 21.70 -8.11
N GLY A 362 5.62 22.30 -8.50
CA GLY A 362 5.62 23.55 -9.27
C GLY A 362 5.31 24.82 -8.47
N GLY A 363 5.42 24.79 -7.14
CA GLY A 363 5.32 26.00 -6.30
C GLY A 363 4.02 26.17 -5.52
N ARG A 364 3.28 25.08 -5.30
CA ARG A 364 1.94 25.06 -4.72
C ARG A 364 1.96 24.71 -3.23
N THR A 365 1.00 25.26 -2.49
CA THR A 365 0.68 24.85 -1.12
C THR A 365 -0.12 23.56 -1.15
N ASN A 366 0.31 22.53 -0.42
CA ASN A 366 -0.55 21.39 -0.14
C ASN A 366 -1.52 21.73 1.00
N TRP A 367 -2.79 21.93 0.66
CA TRP A 367 -3.85 22.26 1.62
C TRP A 367 -4.39 21.04 2.37
N ASN A 368 -4.00 19.83 1.96
CA ASN A 368 -4.33 18.60 2.64
C ASN A 368 -3.54 18.48 3.96
N VAL A 369 -4.14 17.84 4.97
CA VAL A 369 -3.52 17.71 6.29
C VAL A 369 -2.93 16.31 6.46
N TRP A 370 -1.70 16.25 6.96
CA TRP A 370 -1.17 15.00 7.46
C TRP A 370 -1.84 14.70 8.80
N VAL A 371 -2.30 13.47 9.01
CA VAL A 371 -2.93 13.03 10.25
C VAL A 371 -2.13 11.87 10.83
N GLY A 372 -1.81 11.96 12.11
CA GLY A 372 -1.12 10.91 12.85
C GLY A 372 -1.72 10.69 14.22
N GLY A 373 -1.25 9.65 14.90
CA GLY A 373 -1.72 9.29 16.23
C GLY A 373 -0.93 8.14 16.84
N THR A 374 -1.36 7.71 18.03
CA THR A 374 -0.82 6.55 18.76
C THR A 374 -1.55 5.27 18.44
#